data_AF-A0A224YHL6-F1
#
_entry.id   AF-A0A224YHL6-F1
#
_cell.length_a   1.000
_cell.length_b   1.000
_cell.length_c   1.000
_cell.angle_alpha   90.00
_cell.angle_beta   90.00
_cell.angle_gamma   90.00
#
_symmetry.space_group_name_H-M   'P 1'
#
loop_
_entity.id
_entity.type
_entity.pdbx_description
1 polymer ?
#
loop_
_entity_poly.entity_id
_entity_poly.type
_entity_poly.pdbx_seq_one_letter_code
_entity_poly.pdbx_strand_id
1 'polypeptide(L)'
;MRGQETRSPWRSEPSHNAKKTEVFKTCQSGSCAETHCEQLLGNLPKLPGCTKDCVTGCFCRKGFYRHSNLKCVTAAACRKS
;
A
#
# COMPACT_ATOMS: atom_id res chain seq x y z
N MET A 1 16.87 -1.40 -39.22
CA MET A 1 17.23 -0.86 -37.89
C MET A 1 15.96 -0.48 -37.13
N ARG A 2 15.36 -1.41 -36.38
CA ARG A 2 14.32 -1.08 -35.39
C ARG A 2 14.64 -1.86 -34.13
N GLY A 3 15.18 -1.14 -33.14
CA GLY A 3 15.58 -1.67 -31.85
C GLY A 3 14.38 -2.23 -31.11
N GLN A 4 14.61 -3.35 -30.44
CA GLN A 4 13.64 -4.14 -29.70
C GLN A 4 13.20 -3.35 -28.46
N GLU A 5 11.96 -2.87 -28.46
CA GLU A 5 11.31 -2.40 -27.23
C GLU A 5 11.04 -3.62 -26.35
N THR A 6 11.88 -3.82 -25.34
CA THR A 6 11.67 -4.85 -24.32
C THR A 6 10.41 -4.50 -23.52
N ARG A 7 9.27 -5.03 -23.99
CA ARG A 7 8.04 -5.14 -23.23
C ARG A 7 8.30 -6.06 -22.03
N SER A 8 8.93 -5.50 -21.00
CA SER A 8 8.78 -6.01 -19.64
C SER A 8 7.28 -6.14 -19.38
N PRO A 9 6.76 -7.30 -18.93
CA PRO A 9 5.32 -7.55 -18.77
C PRO A 9 4.63 -6.68 -17.69
N TRP A 10 5.32 -5.67 -17.18
CA TRP A 10 4.91 -4.78 -16.09
C TRP A 10 4.77 -3.32 -16.55
N ARG A 11 4.47 -3.09 -17.84
CA ARG A 11 4.54 -1.77 -18.49
C ARG A 11 3.18 -1.21 -18.94
N SER A 12 2.09 -1.52 -18.24
CA SER A 12 0.80 -0.87 -18.48
C SER A 12 -0.01 -0.70 -17.19
N GLU A 13 -0.01 0.55 -16.68
CA GLU A 13 -1.04 1.22 -15.85
C GLU A 13 -1.25 0.82 -14.36
N PRO A 14 -1.33 1.76 -13.39
CA PRO A 14 -0.71 3.07 -13.25
C PRO A 14 0.15 3.08 -11.96
N SER A 15 1.28 2.36 -11.96
CA SER A 15 2.05 2.15 -10.72
C SER A 15 3.56 2.06 -10.98
N HIS A 16 4.18 3.22 -11.21
CA HIS A 16 5.61 3.41 -10.91
C HIS A 16 5.87 4.74 -10.17
N ASN A 17 4.84 5.55 -9.95
CA ASN A 17 4.85 6.60 -8.95
C ASN A 17 4.01 6.08 -7.79
N ALA A 18 4.66 5.64 -6.71
CA ALA A 18 3.98 5.64 -5.43
C ALA A 18 3.37 7.05 -5.29
N LYS A 19 2.05 7.14 -5.09
CA LYS A 19 1.40 8.46 -4.92
C LYS A 19 2.10 9.17 -3.77
N LYS A 20 2.01 10.50 -3.65
CA LYS A 20 2.68 11.25 -2.56
C LYS A 20 2.44 10.67 -1.15
N THR A 21 1.37 9.89 -0.98
CA THR A 21 0.91 9.22 0.26
C THR A 21 1.33 7.75 0.40
N GLU A 22 2.08 7.20 -0.54
CA GLU A 22 2.53 5.80 -0.62
C GLU A 22 4.05 5.73 -0.81
N VAL A 23 4.62 4.58 -0.49
CA VAL A 23 6.04 4.26 -0.71
C VAL A 23 6.14 2.82 -1.21
N PHE A 24 6.95 2.60 -2.24
CA PHE A 24 7.24 1.27 -2.73
C PHE A 24 8.17 0.54 -1.74
N LYS A 25 7.78 -0.65 -1.30
CA LYS A 25 8.60 -1.50 -0.43
C LYS A 25 8.67 -2.91 -0.98
N THR A 26 9.77 -3.58 -0.71
CA THR A 26 10.01 -4.98 -1.07
C THR A 26 9.95 -5.88 0.17
N CYS A 27 9.46 -7.11 -0.02
CA CYS A 27 9.40 -8.18 1.01
C CYS A 27 8.86 -7.69 2.37
N GLN A 28 7.66 -7.10 2.38
CA GLN A 28 7.02 -6.67 3.60
C GLN A 28 5.96 -7.67 4.08
N SER A 29 5.69 -7.64 5.38
CA SER A 29 4.57 -8.39 5.96
C SER A 29 3.25 -7.84 5.45
N GLY A 30 2.41 -8.63 4.79
CA GLY A 30 1.10 -8.18 4.31
C GLY A 30 0.22 -7.61 5.43
N SER A 31 0.40 -8.10 6.66
CA SER A 31 -0.40 -7.70 7.82
C SER A 31 0.14 -6.49 8.60
N CYS A 32 1.42 -6.14 8.42
CA CYS A 32 2.08 -5.03 9.14
C CYS A 32 2.75 -3.97 8.25
N ALA A 33 2.77 -4.17 6.93
CA ALA A 33 3.44 -3.25 6.00
C ALA A 33 2.84 -1.84 6.00
N GLU A 34 1.54 -1.75 6.31
CA GLU A 34 0.74 -0.54 6.43
C GLU A 34 -0.38 -0.70 7.46
N THR A 35 -1.06 0.41 7.80
CA THR A 35 -2.17 0.41 8.75
C THR A 35 -3.45 0.79 8.02
N HIS A 36 -4.54 0.06 8.27
CA HIS A 36 -5.84 0.38 7.70
C HIS A 36 -6.61 1.37 8.60
N CYS A 37 -7.52 2.14 8.00
CA CYS A 37 -8.42 3.01 8.77
C CYS A 37 -9.20 2.22 9.84
N GLU A 38 -9.65 1.01 9.51
CA GLU A 38 -10.34 0.09 10.44
C GLU A 38 -9.51 -0.22 11.71
N GLN A 39 -8.20 -0.45 11.55
CA GLN A 39 -7.30 -0.68 12.69
C GLN A 39 -7.01 0.60 13.48
N LEU A 40 -6.98 1.76 12.80
CA LEU A 40 -6.80 3.05 13.46
C LEU A 40 -8.03 3.45 14.28
N LEU A 41 -9.23 3.23 13.75
CA LEU A 41 -10.51 3.55 14.39
C LEU A 41 -10.89 2.53 15.48
N GLY A 42 -10.20 1.39 15.54
CA GLY A 42 -10.50 0.33 16.50
C GLY A 42 -11.66 -0.59 16.08
N ASN A 43 -12.10 -0.49 14.81
CA ASN A 43 -13.11 -1.39 14.23
C ASN A 43 -12.55 -2.80 14.00
N LEU A 44 -11.24 -2.89 13.75
CA LEU A 44 -10.53 -4.15 13.59
C LEU A 44 -9.52 -4.35 14.72
N PRO A 45 -9.49 -5.54 15.37
CA PRO A 45 -8.50 -5.83 16.39
C PRO A 45 -7.08 -5.74 15.82
N LYS A 46 -6.14 -5.33 16.67
CA LYS A 46 -4.73 -5.39 16.32
C LYS A 46 -4.34 -6.84 16.05
N LEU A 47 -3.60 -7.03 14.96
CA LEU A 47 -3.09 -8.35 14.62
C LEU A 47 -2.15 -8.82 15.73
N PRO A 48 -2.23 -10.09 16.15
CA PRO A 48 -1.37 -10.65 17.19
C PRO A 48 0.11 -10.69 16.78
N GLY A 49 0.41 -10.56 15.48
CA GLY A 49 1.74 -10.47 14.93
C GLY A 49 1.74 -10.20 13.43
N CYS A 50 2.95 -9.98 12.89
CA CYS A 50 3.17 -9.73 11.47
C CYS A 50 3.32 -11.05 10.70
N THR A 51 2.62 -11.18 9.58
CA THR A 51 2.77 -12.30 8.64
C THR A 51 4.13 -12.25 7.92
N LYS A 52 4.66 -13.39 7.48
CA LYS A 52 5.96 -13.50 6.79
C LYS A 52 5.82 -13.77 5.29
N ASP A 53 4.73 -13.30 4.70
CA ASP A 53 4.30 -13.52 3.32
C ASP A 53 5.05 -12.68 2.27
N CYS A 54 5.98 -11.80 2.68
CA CYS A 54 6.92 -11.07 1.82
C CYS A 54 6.29 -10.41 0.58
N VAL A 55 5.27 -9.59 0.82
CA VAL A 55 4.55 -8.84 -0.20
C VAL A 55 5.37 -7.64 -0.67
N THR A 56 5.49 -7.47 -1.99
CA THR A 56 6.17 -6.34 -2.62
C THR A 56 5.16 -5.46 -3.34
N GLY A 57 5.19 -4.15 -3.09
CA GLY A 57 4.22 -3.22 -3.67
C GLY A 57 4.26 -1.83 -3.04
N CYS A 58 3.26 -1.02 -3.37
CA CYS A 58 3.07 0.32 -2.81
C CYS A 58 2.29 0.25 -1.50
N PHE A 59 2.90 0.67 -0.41
CA PHE A 59 2.30 0.72 0.92
C PHE A 59 2.08 2.15 1.37
N CYS A 60 1.08 2.40 2.22
CA CYS A 60 0.87 3.71 2.79
C CYS A 60 2.12 4.17 3.55
N ARG A 61 2.54 5.42 3.29
CA ARG A 61 3.63 6.02 4.05
C ARG A 61 3.21 6.23 5.50
N LYS A 62 4.18 6.32 6.41
CA LYS A 62 3.91 6.58 7.83
C LYS A 62 3.03 7.83 8.00
N GLY A 63 2.00 7.73 8.84
CA GLY A 63 0.99 8.80 9.05
C GLY A 63 -0.17 8.79 8.05
N PHE A 64 -0.17 7.85 7.09
CA PHE A 64 -1.28 7.60 6.18
C PHE A 64 -1.79 6.17 6.39
N TYR A 65 -3.07 6.01 6.15
CA TYR A 65 -3.83 4.80 6.47
C TYR A 65 -4.63 4.37 5.26
N ARG A 66 -4.66 3.06 5.00
CA ARG A 66 -5.37 2.48 3.87
C ARG A 66 -6.87 2.56 4.13
N HIS A 67 -7.56 3.29 3.28
CA HIS A 67 -9.02 3.34 3.25
C HIS A 67 -9.57 2.19 2.40
N SER A 68 -10.85 1.86 2.58
CA SER A 68 -11.57 0.82 1.81
C SER A 68 -11.56 1.04 0.28
N ASN A 69 -11.35 2.29 -0.17
CA ASN A 69 -11.26 2.65 -1.58
C ASN A 69 -9.82 2.56 -2.14
N LEU A 70 -8.94 1.85 -1.42
CA LEU A 70 -7.53 1.65 -1.73
C LEU A 70 -6.66 2.92 -1.72
N LYS A 71 -7.17 4.07 -1.24
CA LYS A 71 -6.36 5.29 -1.09
C LYS A 71 -5.72 5.37 0.29
N CYS A 72 -4.51 5.87 0.36
CA CYS A 72 -3.85 6.23 1.61
C CYS A 72 -4.27 7.64 2.03
N VAL A 73 -4.97 7.74 3.16
CA VAL A 73 -5.53 8.99 3.67
C VAL A 73 -4.98 9.29 5.06
N THR A 74 -5.15 10.53 5.54
CA THR A 74 -4.74 10.89 6.91
C THR A 74 -5.72 10.31 7.93
N ALA A 75 -5.30 10.21 9.19
CA ALA A 75 -6.15 9.79 10.31
C ALA A 75 -7.48 10.57 10.38
N ALA A 76 -7.43 11.89 10.11
CA ALA A 76 -8.62 12.73 10.11
C ALA A 76 -9.62 12.36 9.01
N ALA A 77 -9.13 11.90 7.85
CA ALA A 77 -9.95 11.49 6.72
C ALA A 77 -10.52 10.07 6.89
N CYS A 78 -9.92 9.21 7.72
CA CYS A 78 -10.49 7.89 8.04
C CYS A 78 -11.88 7.99 8.70
N ARG A 79 -12.17 9.05 9.44
CA ARG A 79 -13.48 9.25 10.10
C ARG A 79 -14.65 9.53 9.13
N LYS A 80 -14.37 9.58 7.83
CA LYS A 80 -15.37 9.76 6.76
C LYS A 80 -15.65 8.46 6.00
N SER A 81 -15.14 7.33 6.51
CA SER A 81 -15.22 5.99 5.91
C SER A 81 -16.48 5.24 6.29
#